data_AF-A0A957HUT4-F1
#
_entry.id   AF-A0A957HUT4-F1
#
_cell.length_a   1.000
_cell.length_b   1.000
_cell.length_c   1.000
_cell.angle_alpha   90.00
_cell.angle_beta   90.00
_cell.angle_gamma   90.00
#
_symmetry.space_group_name_H-M   'P 1'
#
loop_
_entity.id
_entity.type
_entity.pdbx_description
1 polymer ?
#
loop_
_entity_poly.entity_id
_entity_poly.type
_entity_poly.pdbx_seq_one_letter_code
_entity_poly.pdbx_strand_id
1 'polypeptide(L)'
;MNSTKHLLILSAPTQETLDEATDSLCLYLQQAQPDLADVAYSLQQQPSQAFRRCVVVQDMADAITVLHERPVSRVFNHHQPPVSRQMFFLFPGIGDHYLQMGRALYETAPVFQEVIDNCSATLLPYLGATIPDLLYPAQDEPMAATAPQIDLRAMLGRGTQAAPSPTAARLQETAVAHPVVFTIEYALAQLLISWGIRPAAMMGYSLGEYVCACLAGVLSLQDALTLVAQRAQLIQALPAGRMLAVSAEKTAVQPYLSAEIALAAHNSIANCVLAGEPEAIAQVQTDLEAEGIVCRRLETTHAFHSHMLQDLGDEMTQLARECNRYSPQIPYISNVTGTWI
;
A
#
# COMPACT_ATOMS: atom_id res chain seq x y z
N MET A 1 -8.67 24.80 8.81
CA MET A 1 -9.97 24.33 9.34
C MET A 1 -10.23 22.98 8.70
N ASN A 2 -10.16 21.88 9.46
CA ASN A 2 -10.48 20.55 8.94
C ASN A 2 -11.98 20.54 8.60
N SER A 3 -12.32 20.61 7.30
CA SER A 3 -13.70 20.40 6.86
C SER A 3 -13.98 18.91 6.91
N THR A 4 -14.85 18.50 7.84
CA THR A 4 -15.28 17.10 7.97
C THR A 4 -16.03 16.70 6.71
N LYS A 5 -15.55 15.66 6.01
CA LYS A 5 -16.21 15.12 4.83
C LYS A 5 -17.29 14.12 5.24
N HIS A 6 -18.40 14.09 4.50
CA HIS A 6 -19.51 13.18 4.72
C HIS A 6 -19.68 12.23 3.53
N LEU A 7 -19.90 10.95 3.80
CA LEU A 7 -20.23 9.93 2.80
C LEU A 7 -21.75 9.75 2.74
N LEU A 8 -22.36 10.17 1.64
CA LEU A 8 -23.76 9.94 1.35
C LEU A 8 -23.89 8.69 0.49
N ILE A 9 -24.73 7.74 0.93
CA ILE A 9 -24.98 6.48 0.23
C ILE A 9 -26.46 6.38 -0.08
N LEU A 10 -26.82 6.24 -1.35
CA LEU A 10 -28.19 5.92 -1.76
C LEU A 10 -28.21 4.53 -2.39
N SER A 11 -29.32 3.82 -2.23
CA SER A 11 -29.54 2.59 -2.99
C SER A 11 -31.02 2.39 -3.32
N ALA A 12 -31.27 1.77 -4.48
CA ALA A 12 -32.62 1.54 -5.01
C ALA A 12 -32.67 0.22 -5.82
N PRO A 13 -33.86 -0.30 -6.14
CA PRO A 13 -33.99 -1.55 -6.91
C PRO A 13 -33.73 -1.35 -8.41
N THR A 14 -33.82 -0.12 -8.92
CA THR A 14 -33.56 0.22 -10.33
C THR A 14 -32.73 1.50 -10.44
N GLN A 15 -32.12 1.74 -11.61
CA GLN A 15 -31.41 2.99 -11.89
C GLN A 15 -32.34 4.22 -11.81
N GLU A 16 -33.56 4.11 -12.34
CA GLU A 16 -34.57 5.18 -12.33
C GLU A 16 -34.94 5.59 -10.91
N THR A 17 -35.26 4.63 -10.05
CA THR A 17 -35.60 4.90 -8.65
C THR A 17 -34.41 5.41 -7.82
N LEU A 18 -33.18 5.08 -8.20
CA LEU A 18 -31.97 5.66 -7.60
C LEU A 18 -31.81 7.14 -7.97
N ASP A 19 -32.13 7.49 -9.20
CA ASP A 19 -32.10 8.87 -9.68
C ASP A 19 -33.20 9.71 -9.03
N GLU A 20 -34.42 9.17 -8.91
CA GLU A 20 -35.52 9.81 -8.16
C GLU A 20 -35.16 10.04 -6.68
N ALA A 21 -34.56 9.04 -6.03
CA ALA A 21 -34.11 9.17 -4.64
C ALA A 21 -33.00 10.23 -4.49
N THR A 22 -32.13 10.36 -5.49
CA THR A 22 -31.07 11.38 -5.53
C THR A 22 -31.67 12.78 -5.66
N ASP A 23 -32.62 12.96 -6.56
CA ASP A 23 -33.30 14.26 -6.75
C ASP A 23 -34.11 14.64 -5.51
N SER A 24 -34.79 13.67 -4.90
CA SER A 24 -35.52 13.87 -3.65
C SER A 24 -34.61 14.28 -2.50
N LEU A 25 -33.45 13.63 -2.37
CA LEU A 25 -32.43 14.02 -1.37
C LEU A 25 -31.91 15.44 -1.66
N CYS A 26 -31.57 15.75 -2.91
CA CYS A 26 -31.10 17.08 -3.29
C CYS A 26 -32.11 18.17 -2.93
N LEU A 27 -33.40 17.95 -3.24
CA LEU A 27 -34.48 18.87 -2.90
C LEU A 27 -34.65 19.03 -1.39
N TYR A 28 -34.60 17.93 -0.63
CA TYR A 28 -34.67 17.96 0.83
C TYR A 28 -33.52 18.76 1.44
N LEU A 29 -32.28 18.55 0.96
CA LEU A 29 -31.12 19.30 1.41
C LEU A 29 -31.27 20.81 1.12
N GLN A 30 -31.78 21.18 -0.07
CA GLN A 30 -32.05 22.58 -0.43
C GLN A 30 -33.07 23.25 0.50
N GLN A 31 -34.15 22.54 0.84
CA GLN A 31 -35.27 23.11 1.60
C GLN A 31 -35.04 23.11 3.10
N ALA A 32 -34.59 21.99 3.66
CA ALA A 32 -34.51 21.78 5.10
C ALA A 32 -33.15 22.17 5.69
N GLN A 33 -32.09 22.16 4.87
CA GLN A 33 -30.70 22.44 5.31
C GLN A 33 -30.32 21.69 6.60
N PRO A 34 -30.53 20.35 6.68
CA PRO A 34 -30.26 19.57 7.89
C PRO A 34 -28.76 19.45 8.17
N ASP A 35 -28.39 18.91 9.33
CA ASP A 35 -27.01 18.47 9.57
C ASP A 35 -26.66 17.30 8.63
N LEU A 36 -25.58 17.45 7.85
CA LEU A 36 -25.11 16.43 6.92
C LEU A 36 -24.63 15.16 7.61
N ALA A 37 -24.13 15.24 8.85
CA ALA A 37 -23.74 14.07 9.62
C ALA A 37 -24.95 13.16 9.88
N ASP A 38 -26.07 13.76 10.29
CA ASP A 38 -27.32 13.05 10.57
C ASP A 38 -27.93 12.45 9.29
N VAL A 39 -27.85 13.17 8.17
CA VAL A 39 -28.27 12.65 6.86
C VAL A 39 -27.41 11.46 6.45
N ALA A 40 -26.08 11.58 6.52
CA ALA A 40 -25.15 10.50 6.18
C ALA A 40 -25.38 9.26 7.05
N TYR A 41 -25.58 9.45 8.35
CA TYR A 41 -25.90 8.38 9.29
C TYR A 41 -27.22 7.69 8.91
N SER A 42 -28.28 8.47 8.70
CA SER A 42 -29.63 7.96 8.39
C SER A 42 -29.66 7.14 7.10
N LEU A 43 -28.93 7.58 6.07
CA LEU A 43 -28.78 6.87 4.81
C LEU A 43 -28.08 5.52 4.98
N GLN A 44 -27.06 5.44 5.85
CA GLN A 44 -26.34 4.19 6.13
C GLN A 44 -27.14 3.17 6.93
N GLN A 45 -28.19 3.59 7.63
CA GLN A 45 -29.10 2.68 8.35
C GLN A 45 -30.09 1.96 7.43
N GLN A 46 -30.20 2.35 6.16
CA GLN A 46 -31.11 1.72 5.22
C GLN A 46 -30.51 0.42 4.64
N PRO A 47 -31.32 -0.64 4.44
CA PRO A 47 -30.87 -1.84 3.76
C PRO A 47 -30.35 -1.53 2.36
N SER A 48 -29.17 -2.05 2.03
CA SER A 48 -28.58 -1.86 0.70
C SER A 48 -29.35 -2.62 -0.38
N GLN A 49 -29.64 -1.93 -1.48
CA GLN A 49 -30.28 -2.50 -2.67
C GLN A 49 -29.28 -2.67 -3.83
N ALA A 50 -29.78 -3.11 -4.99
CA ALA A 50 -28.95 -3.54 -6.12
C ALA A 50 -28.24 -2.38 -6.84
N PHE A 51 -28.91 -1.23 -7.00
CA PHE A 51 -28.31 -0.03 -7.60
C PHE A 51 -27.88 0.89 -6.48
N ARG A 52 -26.62 1.31 -6.48
CA ARG A 52 -26.00 2.09 -5.41
C ARG A 52 -25.32 3.33 -5.95
N ARG A 53 -25.43 4.43 -5.20
CA ARG A 53 -24.73 5.69 -5.44
C ARG A 53 -23.99 6.10 -4.18
N CYS A 54 -22.70 6.36 -4.31
CA CYS A 54 -21.86 6.86 -3.23
C CYS A 54 -21.28 8.22 -3.62
N VAL A 55 -21.35 9.19 -2.70
CA VAL A 55 -20.83 10.55 -2.89
C VAL A 55 -20.15 11.03 -1.63
N VAL A 56 -18.96 11.63 -1.76
CA VAL A 56 -18.27 12.31 -0.66
C VAL A 56 -18.42 13.83 -0.83
N VAL A 57 -18.97 14.47 0.19
CA VAL A 57 -19.30 15.91 0.20
C VAL A 57 -18.60 16.61 1.36
N GLN A 58 -18.27 17.88 1.18
CA GLN A 58 -17.55 18.67 2.20
C GLN A 58 -18.48 19.54 3.03
N ASP A 59 -19.53 20.07 2.41
CA ASP A 59 -20.52 20.92 3.05
C ASP A 59 -21.86 20.84 2.29
N MET A 60 -22.85 21.58 2.77
CA MET A 60 -24.21 21.57 2.22
C MET A 60 -24.28 22.06 0.77
N ALA A 61 -23.51 23.11 0.43
CA ALA A 61 -23.50 23.65 -0.91
C ALA A 61 -22.88 22.65 -1.89
N ASP A 62 -21.76 22.05 -1.49
CA ASP A 62 -21.09 20.98 -2.23
C ASP A 62 -22.01 19.75 -2.42
N ALA A 63 -22.74 19.35 -1.39
CA ALA A 63 -23.68 18.23 -1.47
C ALA A 63 -24.80 18.49 -2.50
N ILE A 64 -25.41 19.68 -2.46
CA ILE A 64 -26.46 20.06 -3.40
C ILE A 64 -25.92 20.09 -4.83
N THR A 65 -24.78 20.73 -5.06
CA THR A 65 -24.15 20.80 -6.40
C THR A 65 -23.84 19.42 -6.94
N VAL A 66 -23.20 18.54 -6.15
CA VAL A 66 -22.79 17.22 -6.62
C VAL A 66 -23.97 16.28 -6.87
N LEU A 67 -25.01 16.31 -6.04
CA LEU A 67 -26.21 15.50 -6.24
C LEU A 67 -27.02 15.97 -7.45
N HIS A 68 -27.02 17.27 -7.74
CA HIS A 68 -27.70 17.85 -8.90
C HIS A 68 -26.94 17.60 -10.20
N GLU A 69 -25.65 17.95 -10.27
CA GLU A 69 -24.83 17.86 -11.50
C GLU A 69 -24.37 16.44 -11.81
N ARG A 70 -24.25 15.60 -10.77
CA ARG A 70 -23.81 14.20 -10.83
C ARG A 70 -22.49 13.99 -11.62
N PRO A 71 -21.42 14.75 -11.33
CA PRO A 71 -20.17 14.63 -12.07
C PRO A 71 -19.55 13.23 -11.89
N VAL A 72 -19.16 12.60 -13.00
CA VAL A 72 -18.60 11.23 -13.04
C VAL A 72 -17.32 11.07 -12.21
N SER A 73 -16.62 12.17 -11.91
CA SER A 73 -15.42 12.19 -11.07
C SER A 73 -15.71 12.12 -9.58
N ARG A 74 -16.95 12.35 -9.14
CA ARG A 74 -17.33 12.38 -7.72
C ARG A 74 -18.54 11.53 -7.35
N VAL A 75 -19.36 11.16 -8.33
CA VAL A 75 -20.53 10.32 -8.14
C VAL A 75 -20.25 8.92 -8.67
N PHE A 76 -20.13 7.97 -7.75
CA PHE A 76 -19.84 6.58 -8.06
C PHE A 76 -21.14 5.79 -8.06
N ASN A 77 -21.51 5.28 -9.24
CA ASN A 77 -22.67 4.41 -9.42
C ASN A 77 -22.20 2.96 -9.60
N HIS A 78 -22.88 2.03 -8.93
CA HIS A 78 -22.59 0.61 -9.07
C HIS A 78 -23.89 -0.20 -9.09
N HIS A 79 -23.94 -1.22 -9.95
CA HIS A 79 -24.98 -2.23 -9.93
C HIS A 79 -24.41 -3.53 -9.39
N GLN A 80 -24.83 -3.90 -8.20
CA GLN A 80 -24.45 -5.14 -7.56
C GLN A 80 -25.60 -5.65 -6.68
N PRO A 81 -26.20 -6.80 -7.05
CA PRO A 81 -27.13 -7.49 -6.17
C PRO A 81 -26.51 -7.69 -4.77
N PRO A 82 -27.29 -7.57 -3.68
CA PRO A 82 -26.77 -7.81 -2.33
C PRO A 82 -26.15 -9.20 -2.21
N VAL A 83 -24.84 -9.24 -1.95
CA VAL A 83 -24.09 -10.47 -1.74
C VAL A 83 -23.19 -10.32 -0.52
N SER A 84 -23.03 -11.41 0.23
CA SER A 84 -21.97 -11.49 1.24
C SER A 84 -20.66 -11.77 0.51
N ARG A 85 -19.71 -10.82 0.58
CA ARG A 85 -18.42 -10.94 -0.08
C ARG A 85 -17.33 -10.99 0.98
N GLN A 86 -16.50 -12.02 0.91
CA GLN A 86 -15.28 -12.08 1.70
C GLN A 86 -14.28 -11.06 1.15
N MET A 87 -13.68 -10.31 2.06
CA MET A 87 -12.61 -9.36 1.75
C MET A 87 -11.26 -10.02 2.02
N PHE A 88 -10.31 -9.83 1.12
CA PHE A 88 -8.94 -10.28 1.29
C PHE A 88 -8.03 -9.07 1.30
N PHE A 89 -7.13 -8.97 2.28
CA PHE A 89 -6.14 -7.90 2.32
C PHE A 89 -4.85 -8.36 1.65
N LEU A 90 -4.33 -7.50 0.79
CA LEU A 90 -3.09 -7.69 0.05
C LEU A 90 -2.10 -6.62 0.49
N PHE A 91 -0.96 -7.05 1.03
CA PHE A 91 0.09 -6.17 1.51
C PHE A 91 1.28 -6.24 0.55
N PRO A 92 1.62 -5.17 -0.18
CA PRO A 92 2.75 -5.20 -1.09
C PRO A 92 4.10 -5.29 -0.34
N GLY A 93 5.18 -5.31 -1.12
CA GLY A 93 6.52 -5.17 -0.59
C GLY A 93 7.01 -3.73 -0.69
N ILE A 94 8.32 -3.55 -0.57
CA ILE A 94 8.97 -2.28 -0.85
C ILE A 94 8.98 -1.97 -2.36
N GLY A 95 8.77 -0.70 -2.74
CA GLY A 95 9.02 -0.22 -4.10
C GLY A 95 8.26 1.06 -4.49
N ASP A 96 7.07 1.27 -3.94
CA ASP A 96 6.18 2.38 -4.33
C ASP A 96 6.00 3.41 -3.20
N HIS A 97 6.96 3.49 -2.28
CA HIS A 97 6.90 4.38 -1.13
C HIS A 97 7.48 5.76 -1.47
N TYR A 98 6.86 6.82 -0.97
CA TYR A 98 7.20 8.20 -1.32
C TYR A 98 6.95 9.16 -0.15
N LEU A 99 7.61 10.32 -0.16
CA LEU A 99 7.37 11.37 0.84
C LEU A 99 5.91 11.83 0.79
N GLN A 100 5.37 12.26 1.94
CA GLN A 100 3.96 12.65 2.09
C GLN A 100 2.94 11.52 1.95
N MET A 101 3.34 10.26 1.75
CA MET A 101 2.39 9.14 1.71
C MET A 101 1.59 9.07 3.03
N GLY A 102 0.27 8.94 2.91
CA GLY A 102 -0.61 8.87 4.07
C GLY A 102 -0.78 10.17 4.87
N ARG A 103 -0.16 11.30 4.46
CA ARG A 103 -0.20 12.56 5.24
C ARG A 103 -1.61 13.03 5.56
N ALA A 104 -2.50 13.03 4.57
CA ALA A 104 -3.89 13.44 4.80
C ALA A 104 -4.61 12.51 5.80
N LEU A 105 -4.28 11.21 5.82
CA LEU A 105 -4.83 10.28 6.81
C LEU A 105 -4.24 10.55 8.20
N TYR A 106 -2.94 10.81 8.30
CA TYR A 106 -2.29 11.20 9.55
C TYR A 106 -2.92 12.48 10.16
N GLU A 107 -3.28 13.45 9.31
CA GLU A 107 -3.86 14.73 9.75
C GLU A 107 -5.38 14.65 10.06
N THR A 108 -6.10 13.65 9.54
CA THR A 108 -7.58 13.62 9.59
C THR A 108 -8.19 12.36 10.18
N ALA A 109 -7.46 11.25 10.28
CA ALA A 109 -7.97 9.96 10.74
C ALA A 109 -7.30 9.54 12.06
N PRO A 110 -7.99 9.69 13.22
CA PRO A 110 -7.39 9.44 14.54
C PRO A 110 -6.80 8.04 14.71
N VAL A 111 -7.47 7.00 14.18
CA VAL A 111 -6.96 5.61 14.24
C VAL A 111 -5.64 5.46 13.48
N PHE A 112 -5.53 6.10 12.31
CA PHE A 112 -4.30 6.07 11.52
C PHE A 112 -3.19 6.80 12.28
N GLN A 113 -3.46 8.01 12.77
CA GLN A 113 -2.53 8.81 13.55
C GLN A 113 -1.98 8.06 14.77
N GLU A 114 -2.88 7.50 15.61
CA GLU A 114 -2.51 6.76 16.82
C GLU A 114 -1.59 5.57 16.50
N VAL A 115 -1.90 4.83 15.43
CA VAL A 115 -1.06 3.70 15.00
C VAL A 115 0.32 4.18 14.54
N ILE A 116 0.39 5.25 13.74
CA ILE A 116 1.67 5.83 13.31
C ILE A 116 2.50 6.26 14.53
N ASP A 117 1.90 6.99 15.47
CA ASP A 117 2.60 7.51 16.64
C ASP A 117 3.10 6.38 17.55
N ASN A 118 2.29 5.35 17.78
CA ASN A 118 2.68 4.17 18.57
C ASN A 118 3.82 3.37 17.93
N CYS A 119 3.73 3.11 16.61
CA CYS A 119 4.81 2.45 15.87
C CYS A 119 6.08 3.31 15.86
N SER A 120 5.93 4.62 15.66
CA SER A 120 7.04 5.58 15.65
C SER A 120 7.79 5.62 16.98
N ALA A 121 7.08 5.57 18.11
CA ALA A 121 7.71 5.52 19.43
C ALA A 121 8.56 4.25 19.60
N THR A 122 8.06 3.10 19.13
CA THR A 122 8.78 1.82 19.18
C THR A 122 10.00 1.81 18.26
N LEU A 123 9.89 2.43 17.09
CA LEU A 123 10.92 2.42 16.05
C LEU A 123 11.99 3.51 16.22
N LEU A 124 11.75 4.51 17.08
CA LEU A 124 12.68 5.62 17.31
C LEU A 124 14.13 5.19 17.57
N PRO A 125 14.42 4.15 18.39
CA PRO A 125 15.80 3.70 18.63
C PRO A 125 16.50 3.13 17.39
N TYR A 126 15.74 2.60 16.43
CA TYR A 126 16.27 1.98 15.21
C TYR A 126 16.43 2.98 14.05
N LEU A 127 15.52 3.96 13.98
CA LEU A 127 15.45 4.94 12.89
C LEU A 127 16.22 6.23 13.20
N GLY A 128 16.40 6.56 14.49
CA GLY A 128 17.01 7.82 14.93
C GLY A 128 16.18 9.07 14.63
N ALA A 129 14.94 8.91 14.17
CA ALA A 129 13.95 9.96 13.92
C ALA A 129 12.54 9.36 14.03
N THR A 130 11.54 10.21 14.22
CA THR A 130 10.14 9.74 14.20
C THR A 130 9.69 9.48 12.76
N ILE A 131 8.68 8.62 12.58
CA ILE A 131 8.09 8.37 11.27
C ILE A 131 7.51 9.66 10.65
N PRO A 132 6.78 10.51 11.40
CA PRO A 132 6.36 11.81 10.88
C PRO A 132 7.52 12.69 10.39
N ASP A 133 8.66 12.74 11.08
CA ASP A 133 9.82 13.52 10.63
C ASP A 133 10.40 12.99 9.31
N LEU A 134 10.36 11.66 9.12
CA LEU A 134 10.86 10.98 7.92
C LEU A 134 9.91 11.14 6.73
N LEU A 135 8.60 11.12 6.96
CA LEU A 135 7.58 11.14 5.90
C LEU A 135 7.08 12.55 5.57
N TYR A 136 7.02 13.45 6.55
CA TYR A 136 6.33 14.74 6.46
C TYR A 136 7.26 15.95 6.69
N PRO A 137 8.40 16.06 5.98
CA PRO A 137 9.28 17.21 6.13
C PRO A 137 8.56 18.52 5.75
N ALA A 138 8.95 19.61 6.41
CA ALA A 138 8.45 20.95 6.11
C ALA A 138 8.74 21.33 4.64
N GLN A 139 7.77 21.95 3.98
CA GLN A 139 7.83 22.31 2.56
C GLN A 139 8.71 23.56 2.35
N ASP A 140 10.04 23.41 2.42
CA ASP A 140 10.99 24.40 1.84
C ASP A 140 11.57 23.92 0.49
N GLU A 141 11.23 22.70 0.08
CA GLU A 141 11.64 22.15 -1.21
C GLU A 141 10.45 22.04 -2.18
N PRO A 142 10.64 22.41 -3.47
CA PRO A 142 9.56 22.36 -4.45
C PRO A 142 9.12 20.91 -4.64
N MET A 143 7.95 20.57 -4.11
CA MET A 143 7.28 19.33 -4.42
C MET A 143 6.92 19.32 -5.91
N ALA A 144 7.27 18.22 -6.59
CA ALA A 144 6.45 17.71 -7.68
C ALA A 144 5.09 17.29 -7.08
N ALA A 145 4.25 18.30 -6.83
CA ALA A 145 2.92 18.14 -6.29
C ALA A 145 1.98 17.72 -7.42
N THR A 146 1.97 16.43 -7.74
CA THR A 146 0.81 15.80 -8.33
C THR A 146 0.70 14.39 -7.76
N ALA A 147 -0.54 13.96 -7.44
CA ALA A 147 -0.87 12.53 -7.44
C ALA A 147 -0.21 11.87 -8.66
N PRO A 148 0.19 10.58 -8.66
CA PRO A 148 0.90 10.00 -9.78
C PRO A 148 0.04 10.17 -11.04
N GLN A 149 0.31 11.23 -11.80
CA GLN A 149 -0.09 11.32 -13.18
C GLN A 149 0.71 10.19 -13.79
N ILE A 150 0.01 9.27 -14.44
CA ILE A 150 0.67 8.23 -15.23
C ILE A 150 1.47 8.96 -16.30
N ASP A 151 2.72 9.28 -15.97
CA ASP A 151 3.66 9.85 -16.89
C ASP A 151 4.22 8.66 -17.65
N LEU A 152 3.59 8.34 -18.79
CA LEU A 152 4.06 7.30 -19.68
C LEU A 152 5.55 7.48 -20.03
N ARG A 153 6.07 8.71 -20.07
CA ARG A 153 7.50 8.94 -20.35
C ARG A 153 8.38 8.53 -19.19
N ALA A 154 8.00 8.89 -17.95
CA ALA A 154 8.71 8.43 -16.75
C ALA A 154 8.60 6.91 -16.58
N MET A 155 7.42 6.31 -16.83
CA MET A 155 7.24 4.85 -16.80
C MET A 155 8.06 4.12 -17.88
N LEU A 156 8.31 4.77 -19.02
CA LEU A 156 9.18 4.26 -20.09
C LEU A 156 10.67 4.64 -19.89
N GLY A 157 11.06 5.17 -18.73
CA GLY A 157 12.45 5.53 -18.42
C GLY A 157 13.02 6.71 -19.20
N ARG A 158 12.15 7.57 -19.78
CA ARG A 158 12.52 8.70 -20.64
C ARG A 158 12.35 10.08 -19.98
N GLY A 159 12.19 10.13 -18.65
CA GLY A 159 12.09 11.36 -17.89
C GLY A 159 13.44 11.76 -17.27
N THR A 160 13.79 13.05 -17.31
CA THR A 160 14.85 13.61 -16.46
C THR A 160 14.31 13.72 -15.03
N GLN A 161 14.49 12.69 -14.20
CA GLN A 161 14.21 12.83 -12.77
C GLN A 161 15.29 13.72 -12.15
N ALA A 162 14.87 14.79 -11.46
CA ALA A 162 15.76 15.55 -10.60
C ALA A 162 16.33 14.63 -9.50
N ALA A 163 17.56 14.90 -9.07
CA ALA A 163 18.14 14.15 -7.95
C ALA A 163 17.21 14.23 -6.74
N PRO A 164 16.92 13.11 -6.06
CA PRO A 164 16.07 13.12 -4.87
C PRO A 164 16.70 14.00 -3.79
N SER A 165 15.86 14.68 -3.02
CA SER A 165 16.33 15.42 -1.85
C SER A 165 16.99 14.49 -0.83
N PRO A 166 17.84 15.00 0.09
CA PRO A 166 18.46 14.17 1.12
C PRO A 166 17.45 13.36 1.93
N THR A 167 16.28 13.94 2.24
CA THR A 167 15.20 13.25 2.95
C THR A 167 14.56 12.17 2.08
N ALA A 168 14.31 12.44 0.80
CA ALA A 168 13.79 11.45 -0.13
C ALA A 168 14.78 10.28 -0.32
N ALA A 169 16.09 10.57 -0.40
CA ALA A 169 17.13 9.56 -0.49
C ALA A 169 17.21 8.70 0.77
N ARG A 170 17.14 9.32 1.96
CA ARG A 170 17.13 8.59 3.24
C ARG A 170 15.92 7.67 3.35
N LEU A 171 14.75 8.07 2.84
CA LEU A 171 13.58 7.21 2.82
C LEU A 171 13.77 5.94 1.97
N GLN A 172 14.65 5.97 0.97
CA GLN A 172 14.99 4.80 0.13
C GLN A 172 16.00 3.84 0.77
N GLU A 173 16.65 4.23 1.87
CA GLU A 173 17.53 3.32 2.62
C GLU A 173 16.70 2.17 3.18
N THR A 174 17.16 0.94 2.99
CA THR A 174 16.44 -0.27 3.43
C THR A 174 16.12 -0.23 4.91
N ALA A 175 17.08 0.22 5.72
CA ALA A 175 16.93 0.38 7.18
C ALA A 175 15.77 1.30 7.58
N VAL A 176 15.40 2.27 6.73
CA VAL A 176 14.31 3.22 6.94
C VAL A 176 13.03 2.77 6.25
N ALA A 177 13.12 2.38 4.98
CA ALA A 177 11.99 2.04 4.15
C ALA A 177 11.18 0.86 4.69
N HIS A 178 11.83 -0.22 5.14
CA HIS A 178 11.13 -1.41 5.63
C HIS A 178 10.23 -1.11 6.85
N PRO A 179 10.72 -0.53 7.95
CA PRO A 179 9.84 -0.20 9.09
C PRO A 179 8.76 0.83 8.76
N VAL A 180 9.08 1.82 7.92
CA VAL A 180 8.13 2.87 7.53
C VAL A 180 6.99 2.28 6.68
N VAL A 181 7.31 1.47 5.67
CA VAL A 181 6.30 0.81 4.82
C VAL A 181 5.45 -0.15 5.63
N PHE A 182 6.05 -0.99 6.49
CA PHE A 182 5.30 -1.83 7.42
C PHE A 182 4.30 -1.01 8.24
N THR A 183 4.74 0.12 8.77
CA THR A 183 3.90 0.97 9.62
C THR A 183 2.73 1.58 8.86
N ILE A 184 2.96 2.06 7.63
CA ILE A 184 1.89 2.59 6.76
C ILE A 184 0.88 1.50 6.42
N GLU A 185 1.34 0.33 5.98
CA GLU A 185 0.47 -0.80 5.63
C GLU A 185 -0.37 -1.28 6.81
N TYR A 186 0.26 -1.41 7.99
CA TYR A 186 -0.42 -1.76 9.22
C TYR A 186 -1.45 -0.69 9.63
N ALA A 187 -1.09 0.59 9.56
CA ALA A 187 -2.01 1.70 9.87
C ALA A 187 -3.21 1.78 8.91
N LEU A 188 -2.99 1.55 7.61
CA LEU A 188 -4.08 1.45 6.62
C LEU A 188 -5.02 0.29 6.94
N ALA A 189 -4.49 -0.89 7.27
CA ALA A 189 -5.31 -2.03 7.64
C ALA A 189 -6.12 -1.77 8.92
N GLN A 190 -5.49 -1.21 9.96
CA GLN A 190 -6.16 -0.85 11.21
C GLN A 190 -7.27 0.19 10.99
N LEU A 191 -7.05 1.16 10.10
CA LEU A 191 -8.08 2.12 9.71
C LEU A 191 -9.28 1.43 9.05
N LEU A 192 -9.05 0.56 8.06
CA LEU A 192 -10.12 -0.20 7.41
C LEU A 192 -10.87 -1.10 8.40
N ILE A 193 -10.16 -1.78 9.29
CA ILE A 193 -10.74 -2.64 10.34
C ILE A 193 -11.59 -1.81 11.30
N SER A 194 -11.17 -0.58 11.63
CA SER A 194 -11.94 0.34 12.47
C SER A 194 -13.25 0.78 11.82
N TRP A 195 -13.31 0.83 10.49
CA TRP A 195 -14.53 1.06 9.71
C TRP A 195 -15.38 -0.20 9.53
N GLY A 196 -14.98 -1.34 10.11
CA GLY A 196 -15.69 -2.62 10.01
C GLY A 196 -15.31 -3.47 8.80
N ILE A 197 -14.36 -3.05 7.96
CA ILE A 197 -13.87 -3.83 6.83
C ILE A 197 -12.79 -4.79 7.35
N ARG A 198 -13.18 -6.04 7.59
CA ARG A 198 -12.30 -7.07 8.15
C ARG A 198 -11.90 -8.09 7.08
N PRO A 199 -10.61 -8.48 6.99
CA PRO A 199 -10.18 -9.51 6.05
C PRO A 199 -10.63 -10.89 6.52
N ALA A 200 -11.15 -11.70 5.60
CA ALA A 200 -11.39 -13.13 5.79
C ALA A 200 -10.09 -13.94 5.67
N ALA A 201 -9.15 -13.48 4.84
CA ALA A 201 -7.77 -13.94 4.82
C ALA A 201 -6.86 -12.85 4.24
N MET A 202 -5.53 -13.07 4.32
CA MET A 202 -4.54 -12.11 3.85
C MET A 202 -3.45 -12.77 3.00
N MET A 203 -2.76 -11.97 2.21
CA MET A 203 -1.50 -12.33 1.58
C MET A 203 -0.63 -11.08 1.58
N GLY A 204 0.61 -11.21 2.03
CA GLY A 204 1.57 -10.12 1.97
C GLY A 204 2.70 -10.54 1.07
N TYR A 205 3.28 -9.66 0.28
CA TYR A 205 4.41 -9.92 -0.60
C TYR A 205 5.71 -9.51 0.10
N SER A 206 6.61 -10.47 0.35
CA SER A 206 7.89 -10.20 1.00
C SER A 206 7.72 -9.50 2.36
N LEU A 207 8.06 -8.21 2.48
CA LEU A 207 7.85 -7.40 3.68
C LEU A 207 6.39 -7.43 4.17
N GLY A 208 5.42 -7.46 3.26
CA GLY A 208 4.00 -7.52 3.61
C GLY A 208 3.61 -8.76 4.42
N GLU A 209 4.37 -9.87 4.36
CA GLU A 209 4.10 -11.04 5.23
C GLU A 209 4.26 -10.72 6.71
N TYR A 210 5.15 -9.79 7.07
CA TYR A 210 5.30 -9.35 8.46
C TYR A 210 4.04 -8.59 8.92
N VAL A 211 3.42 -7.80 8.03
CA VAL A 211 2.15 -7.11 8.30
C VAL A 211 1.04 -8.15 8.49
N CYS A 212 0.95 -9.16 7.62
CA CYS A 212 0.02 -10.29 7.79
C CYS A 212 0.23 -11.01 9.13
N ALA A 213 1.46 -11.38 9.46
CA ALA A 213 1.77 -12.08 10.71
C ALA A 213 1.38 -11.25 11.94
N CYS A 214 1.59 -9.92 11.89
CA CYS A 214 1.18 -9.02 12.96
C CYS A 214 -0.35 -8.90 13.08
N LEU A 215 -1.06 -8.66 11.96
CA LEU A 215 -2.52 -8.53 11.95
C LEU A 215 -3.24 -9.85 12.29
N ALA A 216 -2.65 -10.98 11.93
CA ALA A 216 -3.13 -12.31 12.29
C ALA A 216 -2.84 -12.65 13.77
N GLY A 217 -2.09 -11.82 14.50
CA GLY A 217 -1.71 -12.07 15.89
C GLY A 217 -0.63 -13.13 16.07
N VAL A 218 0.03 -13.58 14.98
CA VAL A 218 1.18 -14.49 15.06
C VAL A 218 2.35 -13.81 15.75
N LEU A 219 2.61 -12.55 15.42
CA LEU A 219 3.59 -11.70 16.08
C LEU A 219 2.87 -10.56 16.80
N SER A 220 3.37 -10.16 17.97
CA SER A 220 2.95 -8.91 18.58
C SER A 220 3.43 -7.73 17.71
N LEU A 221 2.76 -6.57 17.80
CA LEU A 221 3.20 -5.38 17.06
C LEU A 221 4.64 -4.99 17.42
N GLN A 222 5.00 -5.07 18.71
CA GLN A 222 6.35 -4.77 19.18
C GLN A 222 7.39 -5.72 18.60
N ASP A 223 7.13 -7.03 18.60
CA ASP A 223 8.04 -8.03 18.03
C ASP A 223 8.16 -7.85 16.51
N ALA A 224 7.05 -7.60 15.81
CA ALA A 224 7.06 -7.39 14.37
C ALA A 224 7.86 -6.14 13.98
N LEU A 225 7.67 -5.01 14.67
CA LEU A 225 8.43 -3.77 14.43
C LEU A 225 9.93 -3.99 14.70
N THR A 226 10.27 -4.65 15.79
CA THR A 226 11.66 -4.97 16.17
C THR A 226 12.34 -5.85 15.13
N LEU A 227 11.68 -6.96 14.76
CA LEU A 227 12.14 -7.91 13.75
C LEU A 227 12.34 -7.23 12.39
N VAL A 228 11.38 -6.41 11.95
CA VAL A 228 11.46 -5.69 10.67
C VAL A 228 12.60 -4.66 10.70
N ALA A 229 12.76 -3.91 11.79
CA ALA A 229 13.81 -2.90 11.92
C ALA A 229 15.22 -3.50 11.93
N GLN A 230 15.44 -4.52 12.75
CA GLN A 230 16.76 -5.18 12.83
C GLN A 230 17.08 -5.91 11.53
N ARG A 231 16.12 -6.63 10.93
CA ARG A 231 16.27 -7.20 9.58
C ARG A 231 16.71 -6.15 8.57
N ALA A 232 16.07 -4.99 8.59
CA ALA A 232 16.35 -3.92 7.66
C ALA A 232 17.77 -3.34 7.83
N GLN A 233 18.23 -3.18 9.07
CA GLN A 233 19.61 -2.76 9.38
C GLN A 233 20.64 -3.78 8.92
N LEU A 234 20.39 -5.08 9.15
CA LEU A 234 21.26 -6.16 8.69
C LEU A 234 21.37 -6.17 7.16
N ILE A 235 20.24 -6.06 6.45
CA ILE A 235 20.25 -6.00 4.98
C ILE A 235 20.96 -4.74 4.49
N GLN A 236 20.75 -3.59 5.13
CA GLN A 236 21.38 -2.32 4.74
C GLN A 236 22.92 -2.36 4.80
N ALA A 237 23.50 -3.22 5.63
CA ALA A 237 24.94 -3.38 5.78
C ALA A 237 25.58 -4.26 4.70
N LEU A 238 24.77 -4.97 3.90
CA LEU A 238 25.27 -5.82 2.83
C LEU A 238 25.72 -5.01 1.60
N PRO A 239 26.51 -5.62 0.69
CA PRO A 239 26.78 -5.03 -0.61
C PRO A 239 25.50 -4.72 -1.39
N ALA A 240 25.53 -3.61 -2.12
CA ALA A 240 24.42 -3.23 -3.00
C ALA A 240 24.21 -4.27 -4.10
N GLY A 241 22.95 -4.56 -4.39
CA GLY A 241 22.51 -5.47 -5.46
C GLY A 241 21.44 -4.81 -6.31
N ARG A 242 20.99 -5.49 -7.37
CA ARG A 242 19.95 -4.97 -8.28
C ARG A 242 18.83 -5.95 -8.50
N MET A 243 17.66 -5.40 -8.80
CA MET A 243 16.48 -6.16 -9.20
C MET A 243 15.93 -5.63 -10.53
N LEU A 244 15.51 -6.55 -11.38
CA LEU A 244 15.00 -6.29 -12.73
C LEU A 244 13.64 -6.96 -12.88
N ALA A 245 12.58 -6.17 -13.05
CA ALA A 245 11.28 -6.68 -13.44
C ALA A 245 11.32 -7.03 -14.93
N VAL A 246 10.84 -8.22 -15.28
CA VAL A 246 10.84 -8.74 -16.65
C VAL A 246 9.42 -9.18 -17.00
N SER A 247 8.90 -8.64 -18.11
CA SER A 247 7.61 -9.04 -18.68
C SER A 247 7.77 -10.33 -19.49
N ALA A 248 8.07 -11.42 -18.79
CA ALA A 248 8.24 -12.74 -19.37
C ALA A 248 7.82 -13.84 -18.39
N GLU A 249 7.54 -15.02 -18.95
CA GLU A 249 7.30 -16.23 -18.17
C GLU A 249 8.59 -16.76 -17.52
N LYS A 250 8.46 -17.55 -16.45
CA LYS A 250 9.62 -18.14 -15.75
C LYS A 250 10.55 -18.92 -16.68
N THR A 251 10.01 -19.64 -17.66
CA THR A 251 10.78 -20.46 -18.61
C THR A 251 11.67 -19.62 -19.52
N ALA A 252 11.21 -18.43 -19.91
CA ALA A 252 11.95 -17.51 -20.77
C ALA A 252 13.14 -16.87 -20.04
N VAL A 253 13.04 -16.67 -18.71
CA VAL A 253 14.15 -16.11 -17.91
C VAL A 253 15.12 -17.16 -17.37
N GLN A 254 14.77 -18.45 -17.49
CA GLN A 254 15.58 -19.57 -17.00
C GLN A 254 17.05 -19.57 -17.51
N PRO A 255 17.34 -19.22 -18.78
CA PRO A 255 18.72 -19.17 -19.29
C PRO A 255 19.61 -18.11 -18.61
N TYR A 256 18.99 -17.08 -18.01
CA TYR A 256 19.70 -15.98 -17.35
C TYR A 256 19.97 -16.23 -15.87
N LEU A 257 19.46 -17.34 -15.30
CA LEU A 257 19.69 -17.69 -13.90
C LEU A 257 21.10 -18.28 -13.72
N SER A 258 21.82 -17.82 -12.71
CA SER A 258 23.21 -18.20 -12.45
C SER A 258 23.53 -18.14 -10.96
N ALA A 259 24.80 -18.34 -10.59
CA ALA A 259 25.25 -18.10 -9.21
C ALA A 259 25.09 -16.62 -8.80
N GLU A 260 25.16 -15.70 -9.76
CA GLU A 260 25.09 -14.24 -9.56
C GLU A 260 23.68 -13.67 -9.79
N ILE A 261 22.73 -14.48 -10.29
CA ILE A 261 21.37 -14.05 -10.62
C ILE A 261 20.34 -15.08 -10.16
N ALA A 262 19.44 -14.64 -9.27
CA ALA A 262 18.32 -15.42 -8.77
C ALA A 262 16.98 -14.95 -9.37
N LEU A 263 16.03 -15.88 -9.45
CA LEU A 263 14.62 -15.55 -9.64
C LEU A 263 14.04 -15.11 -8.28
N ALA A 264 13.96 -13.81 -8.07
CA ALA A 264 13.49 -13.22 -6.81
C ALA A 264 11.98 -13.36 -6.62
N ALA A 265 11.22 -13.22 -7.70
CA ALA A 265 9.76 -13.32 -7.64
C ALA A 265 9.14 -13.79 -8.95
N HIS A 266 8.01 -14.48 -8.82
CA HIS A 266 7.13 -14.86 -9.92
C HIS A 266 5.73 -14.31 -9.63
N ASN A 267 5.46 -13.11 -10.15
CA ASN A 267 4.27 -12.33 -9.79
C ASN A 267 3.04 -12.74 -10.60
N SER A 268 3.24 -13.15 -11.85
CA SER A 268 2.20 -13.72 -12.70
C SER A 268 2.80 -14.56 -13.81
N ILE A 269 1.95 -15.20 -14.62
CA ILE A 269 2.36 -16.02 -15.76
C ILE A 269 3.36 -15.28 -16.67
N ALA A 270 3.20 -13.97 -16.85
CA ALA A 270 4.01 -13.16 -17.75
C ALA A 270 4.82 -12.06 -17.03
N ASN A 271 5.02 -12.16 -15.70
CA ASN A 271 5.83 -11.19 -14.96
C ASN A 271 6.64 -11.87 -13.87
N CYS A 272 7.95 -11.66 -13.92
CA CYS A 272 8.89 -12.10 -12.90
C CYS A 272 9.88 -11.00 -12.54
N VAL A 273 10.66 -11.24 -11.49
CA VAL A 273 11.72 -10.35 -11.05
C VAL A 273 13.00 -11.15 -10.89
N LEU A 274 14.07 -10.69 -11.53
CA LEU A 274 15.42 -11.20 -11.34
C LEU A 274 16.13 -10.32 -10.31
N ALA A 275 17.00 -10.91 -9.49
CA ALA A 275 17.81 -10.18 -8.53
C ALA A 275 19.22 -10.75 -8.45
N GLY A 276 20.21 -9.87 -8.37
CA GLY A 276 21.60 -10.31 -8.38
C GLY A 276 22.60 -9.17 -8.35
N GLU A 277 23.84 -9.52 -8.70
CA GLU A 277 24.94 -8.57 -8.75
C GLU A 277 24.67 -7.46 -9.78
N PRO A 278 25.11 -6.21 -9.51
CA PRO A 278 24.79 -5.07 -10.38
C PRO A 278 25.22 -5.24 -11.83
N GLU A 279 26.42 -5.79 -12.07
CA GLU A 279 26.98 -5.99 -13.40
C GLU A 279 26.25 -7.12 -14.15
N ALA A 280 26.00 -8.23 -13.46
CA ALA A 280 25.28 -9.37 -14.01
C ALA A 280 23.84 -8.98 -14.44
N ILE A 281 23.13 -8.23 -13.59
CA ILE A 281 21.79 -7.71 -13.93
C ILE A 281 21.83 -6.73 -15.10
N ALA A 282 22.86 -5.89 -15.22
CA ALA A 282 23.00 -4.97 -16.35
C ALA A 282 23.23 -5.71 -17.68
N GLN A 283 24.00 -6.81 -17.64
CA GLN A 283 24.18 -7.67 -18.81
C GLN A 283 22.86 -8.32 -19.22
N VAL A 284 22.13 -8.93 -18.28
CA VAL A 284 20.81 -9.55 -18.57
C VAL A 284 19.81 -8.54 -19.11
N GLN A 285 19.78 -7.32 -18.57
CA GLN A 285 18.94 -6.25 -19.12
C GLN A 285 19.27 -6.00 -20.60
N THR A 286 20.55 -5.90 -20.94
CA THR A 286 21.01 -5.67 -22.32
C THR A 286 20.57 -6.80 -23.25
N ASP A 287 20.73 -8.05 -22.80
CA ASP A 287 20.38 -9.23 -23.59
C ASP A 287 18.86 -9.33 -23.81
N LEU A 288 18.06 -9.12 -22.77
CA LEU A 288 16.60 -9.10 -22.86
C LEU A 288 16.09 -8.00 -23.79
N GLU A 289 16.69 -6.79 -23.72
CA GLU A 289 16.35 -5.69 -24.60
C GLU A 289 16.70 -6.00 -26.07
N ALA A 290 17.81 -6.69 -26.33
CA ALA A 290 18.19 -7.14 -27.67
C ALA A 290 17.23 -8.21 -28.23
N GLU A 291 16.63 -9.03 -27.36
CA GLU A 291 15.58 -9.99 -27.70
C GLU A 291 14.18 -9.38 -27.80
N GLY A 292 14.04 -8.07 -27.51
CA GLY A 292 12.75 -7.38 -27.53
C GLY A 292 11.86 -7.69 -26.33
N ILE A 293 12.41 -8.25 -25.26
CA ILE A 293 11.69 -8.54 -24.01
C ILE A 293 11.70 -7.28 -23.15
N VAL A 294 10.51 -6.83 -22.76
CA VAL A 294 10.35 -5.65 -21.90
C VAL A 294 10.86 -5.97 -20.50
N CYS A 295 11.80 -5.15 -20.02
CA CYS A 295 12.28 -5.21 -18.66
C CYS A 295 12.49 -3.79 -18.09
N ARG A 296 12.48 -3.69 -16.75
CA ARG A 296 12.62 -2.43 -16.02
C ARG A 296 13.36 -2.66 -14.71
N ARG A 297 14.40 -1.88 -14.48
CA ARG A 297 15.12 -1.87 -13.20
C ARG A 297 14.21 -1.35 -12.09
N LEU A 298 14.20 -2.05 -10.95
CA LEU A 298 13.44 -1.62 -9.78
C LEU A 298 14.26 -0.63 -8.95
N GLU A 299 13.57 0.35 -8.36
CA GLU A 299 14.13 1.34 -7.43
C GLU A 299 14.40 0.66 -6.08
N THR A 300 15.45 -0.15 -6.04
CA THR A 300 15.86 -0.93 -4.88
C THR A 300 17.38 -0.83 -4.70
N THR A 301 17.81 -0.83 -3.45
CA THR A 301 19.23 -0.73 -3.08
C THR A 301 19.93 -2.08 -3.04
N HIS A 302 19.18 -3.16 -2.83
CA HIS A 302 19.70 -4.52 -2.66
C HIS A 302 18.97 -5.52 -3.57
N ALA A 303 19.62 -6.65 -3.84
CA ALA A 303 19.04 -7.78 -4.54
C ALA A 303 18.24 -8.65 -3.58
N PHE A 304 17.02 -8.25 -3.24
CA PHE A 304 16.16 -9.03 -2.35
C PHE A 304 15.83 -10.41 -2.95
N HIS A 305 15.62 -11.41 -2.08
CA HIS A 305 15.32 -12.80 -2.48
C HIS A 305 16.40 -13.44 -3.37
N SER A 306 17.67 -13.11 -3.14
CA SER A 306 18.81 -13.67 -3.86
C SER A 306 19.88 -14.21 -2.89
N HIS A 307 20.88 -14.88 -3.45
CA HIS A 307 22.07 -15.35 -2.73
C HIS A 307 22.81 -14.21 -2.03
N MET A 308 22.67 -12.95 -2.48
CA MET A 308 23.32 -11.80 -1.84
C MET A 308 22.85 -11.57 -0.40
N LEU A 309 21.74 -12.18 0.03
CA LEU A 309 21.26 -12.13 1.42
C LEU A 309 21.68 -13.34 2.27
N GLN A 310 22.38 -14.33 1.68
CA GLN A 310 22.60 -15.63 2.32
C GLN A 310 23.38 -15.55 3.64
N ASP A 311 24.32 -14.60 3.74
CA ASP A 311 25.19 -14.44 4.90
C ASP A 311 24.41 -13.99 6.14
N LEU A 312 23.19 -13.47 5.96
CA LEU A 312 22.30 -13.08 7.07
C LEU A 312 21.48 -14.25 7.62
N GLY A 313 21.57 -15.45 7.04
CA GLY A 313 20.68 -16.57 7.38
C GLY A 313 20.68 -16.93 8.88
N ASP A 314 21.86 -17.01 9.49
CA ASP A 314 22.00 -17.36 10.91
C ASP A 314 21.53 -16.23 11.82
N GLU A 315 21.91 -14.99 11.53
CA GLU A 315 21.50 -13.81 12.30
C GLU A 315 19.99 -13.58 12.25
N MET A 316 19.39 -13.71 11.06
CA MET A 316 17.94 -13.63 10.87
C MET A 316 17.20 -14.75 11.60
N THR A 317 17.75 -15.97 11.59
CA THR A 317 17.18 -17.10 12.32
C THR A 317 17.22 -16.85 13.82
N GLN A 318 18.32 -16.31 14.34
CA GLN A 318 18.45 -15.97 15.75
C GLN A 318 17.45 -14.89 16.16
N LEU A 319 17.35 -13.82 15.37
CA LEU A 319 16.39 -12.74 15.58
C LEU A 319 14.94 -13.25 15.62
N ALA A 320 14.57 -14.15 14.69
CA ALA A 320 13.23 -14.74 14.67
C ALA A 320 12.92 -15.66 15.88
N ARG A 321 13.94 -16.21 16.55
CA ARG A 321 13.77 -17.03 17.77
C ARG A 321 13.48 -16.20 19.01
N GLU A 322 13.85 -14.92 19.01
CA GLU A 322 13.63 -13.99 20.12
C GLU A 322 12.17 -13.52 20.15
N CYS A 323 11.46 -13.59 19.03
CA CYS A 323 10.04 -13.26 18.94
C CYS A 323 9.15 -14.41 19.42
N ASN A 324 8.20 -14.08 20.30
CA ASN A 324 7.12 -15.01 20.64
C ASN A 324 6.17 -15.16 19.43
N ARG A 325 5.73 -16.39 19.18
CA ARG A 325 4.84 -16.72 18.05
C ARG A 325 3.59 -17.43 18.53
N TYR A 326 2.44 -17.02 18.00
CA TYR A 326 1.13 -17.56 18.35
C TYR A 326 0.42 -18.12 17.12
N SER A 327 -0.63 -18.91 17.33
CA SER A 327 -1.49 -19.38 16.24
C SER A 327 -2.24 -18.20 15.59
N PRO A 328 -2.36 -18.16 14.25
CA PRO A 328 -3.02 -17.07 13.55
C PRO A 328 -4.53 -17.05 13.85
N GLN A 329 -5.04 -15.85 14.08
CA GLN A 329 -6.48 -15.56 14.24
C GLN A 329 -7.15 -15.25 12.89
N ILE A 330 -6.36 -14.83 11.91
CA ILE A 330 -6.79 -14.56 10.53
C ILE A 330 -5.84 -15.36 9.62
N PRO A 331 -6.33 -16.27 8.77
CA PRO A 331 -5.47 -17.08 7.92
C PRO A 331 -4.75 -16.19 6.90
N TYR A 332 -3.50 -16.54 6.58
CA TYR A 332 -2.77 -15.87 5.50
C TYR A 332 -1.89 -16.86 4.72
N ILE A 333 -1.64 -16.55 3.45
CA ILE A 333 -0.83 -17.39 2.57
C ILE A 333 0.63 -16.98 2.69
N SER A 334 1.52 -17.95 2.90
CA SER A 334 2.97 -17.73 2.84
C SER A 334 3.46 -17.74 1.39
N ASN A 335 4.28 -16.76 1.01
CA ASN A 335 4.95 -16.75 -0.29
C ASN A 335 6.11 -17.73 -0.37
N VAL A 336 6.58 -18.26 0.77
CA VAL A 336 7.68 -19.23 0.81
C VAL A 336 7.16 -20.62 0.47
N THR A 337 6.04 -21.02 1.09
CA THR A 337 5.51 -22.38 0.95
C THR A 337 4.33 -22.48 -0.02
N GLY A 338 3.69 -21.35 -0.36
CA GLY A 338 2.50 -21.31 -1.21
C GLY A 338 1.25 -21.92 -0.54
N THR A 339 1.25 -22.09 0.79
CA THR A 339 0.13 -22.64 1.57
C THR A 339 -0.25 -21.72 2.73
N TRP A 340 -1.35 -22.06 3.40
CA TRP A 340 -1.90 -21.34 4.55
C TRP A 340 -1.00 -21.46 5.78
N ILE A 341 -0.86 -20.35 6.50
CA ILE A 341 -0.37 -20.29 7.89
C ILE A 341 -1.56 -20.20 8.83
#